data_AF-A0A1Q5XBP1-F1
#
_entry.id   AF-A0A1Q5XBP1-F1
#
_cell.length_a   1.000
_cell.length_b   1.000
_cell.length_c   1.000
_cell.angle_alpha   90.00
_cell.angle_beta   90.00
_cell.angle_gamma   90.00
#
_symmetry.space_group_name_H-M   'P 1'
#
loop_
_entity.id
_entity.type
_entity.pdbx_description
1 polymer ?
#
loop_
_entity_poly.entity_id
_entity_poly.type
_entity_poly.pdbx_seq_one_letter_code
_entity_poly.pdbx_strand_id
1 'polypeptide(L)'
;MENKVDYQLELDQIREALGYDFMSLALADPADYDYVIRWKYASGNLNSRYKRIVLQSGRGVAGIVFKTGKSFLLSSVKEQVQQEMLFNYPIVKSEDLQSIGAVPLWNDARVAGVLLGGFRGIQQVNEMMLRDLENTARKGIGDLNGKELLLS
;
A
#
# COMPACT_ATOMS: atom_id res chain seq x y z
N MET A 1 -25.63 -10.67 12.99
CA MET A 1 -25.41 -10.35 11.56
C MET A 1 -24.05 -9.68 11.52
N GLU A 2 -23.00 -10.39 11.09
CA GLU A 2 -21.68 -9.79 10.93
C GLU A 2 -21.80 -8.70 9.85
N ASN A 3 -21.58 -7.45 10.23
CA ASN A 3 -21.36 -6.38 9.26
C ASN A 3 -20.06 -6.75 8.53
N LYS A 4 -20.20 -7.32 7.34
CA LYS A 4 -19.06 -7.66 6.50
C LYS A 4 -18.42 -6.36 6.06
N VAL A 5 -17.24 -6.07 6.58
CA VAL A 5 -16.45 -4.92 6.18
C VAL A 5 -16.19 -4.96 4.68
N ASP A 6 -16.50 -3.85 4.00
CA ASP A 6 -16.27 -3.67 2.57
C ASP A 6 -15.01 -2.84 2.32
N TYR A 7 -13.86 -3.52 2.39
CA TYR A 7 -12.56 -2.93 2.09
C TYR A 7 -12.48 -2.32 0.70
N GLN A 8 -13.24 -2.84 -0.28
CA GLN A 8 -13.17 -2.33 -1.65
C GLN A 8 -13.85 -0.97 -1.74
N LEU A 9 -15.07 -0.86 -1.19
CA LEU A 9 -15.81 0.41 -1.17
C LEU A 9 -15.03 1.51 -0.44
N GLU A 10 -14.45 1.19 0.72
CA GLU A 10 -13.66 2.15 1.49
C GLU A 10 -12.39 2.58 0.74
N LEU A 11 -11.70 1.64 0.10
CA LEU A 11 -10.52 1.94 -0.73
C LEU A 11 -10.86 2.86 -1.90
N ASP A 12 -12.02 2.65 -2.54
CA ASP A 12 -12.50 3.49 -3.63
C ASP A 12 -12.75 4.93 -3.15
N GLN A 13 -13.41 5.08 -2.00
CA GLN A 13 -13.68 6.39 -1.39
C GLN A 13 -12.38 7.12 -1.00
N ILE A 14 -11.42 6.42 -0.38
CA ILE A 14 -10.14 7.01 0.01
C ILE A 14 -9.36 7.46 -1.23
N ARG A 15 -9.32 6.65 -2.29
CA ARG A 15 -8.61 7.01 -3.52
C ARG A 15 -9.18 8.31 -4.11
N GLU A 16 -10.50 8.41 -4.19
CA GLU A 16 -11.18 9.61 -4.71
C GLU A 16 -10.95 10.83 -3.83
N ALA A 17 -11.05 10.67 -2.51
CA ALA A 17 -10.84 11.77 -1.56
C ALA A 17 -9.40 12.32 -1.57
N LEU A 18 -8.40 11.45 -1.71
CA LEU A 18 -6.99 11.83 -1.77
C LEU A 18 -6.49 12.14 -3.19
N GLY A 19 -7.32 11.90 -4.21
CA GLY A 19 -7.04 12.27 -5.60
C GLY A 19 -6.02 11.39 -6.33
N TYR A 20 -5.77 10.16 -5.87
CA TYR A 20 -4.80 9.27 -6.53
C TYR A 20 -5.36 8.63 -7.82
N ASP A 21 -4.49 8.41 -8.82
CA ASP A 21 -4.82 7.62 -10.02
C ASP A 21 -5.04 6.14 -9.68
N PHE A 22 -4.32 5.65 -8.67
CA PHE A 22 -4.31 4.27 -8.25
C PHE A 22 -4.13 4.16 -6.75
N MET A 23 -4.90 3.26 -6.13
CA MET A 23 -4.71 2.88 -4.74
C MET A 23 -4.83 1.37 -4.58
N SER A 24 -4.07 0.79 -3.65
CA SER A 24 -4.08 -0.65 -3.42
C SER A 24 -3.86 -0.98 -1.95
N LEU A 25 -4.56 -2.00 -1.50
CA LEU A 25 -4.47 -2.53 -0.15
C LEU A 25 -3.81 -3.91 -0.19
N ALA A 26 -2.62 -4.01 0.40
CA ALA A 26 -1.97 -5.28 0.66
C ALA A 26 -2.27 -5.75 2.08
N LEU A 27 -2.64 -7.03 2.23
CA LEU A 27 -2.81 -7.67 3.54
C LEU A 27 -1.80 -8.80 3.68
N ALA A 28 -1.33 -9.00 4.91
CA ALA A 28 -0.47 -10.11 5.26
C ALA A 28 -1.30 -11.30 5.74
N ASP A 29 -1.10 -12.45 5.10
CA ASP A 29 -1.60 -13.74 5.56
C ASP A 29 -0.46 -14.47 6.32
N PRO A 30 -0.74 -15.11 7.47
CA PRO A 30 0.21 -16.02 8.11
C PRO A 30 0.60 -17.16 7.15
N ALA A 31 1.87 -17.55 7.14
CA ALA A 31 2.37 -18.76 6.50
C ALA A 31 3.29 -19.51 7.46
N ASP A 32 3.58 -20.79 7.17
CA ASP A 32 4.21 -21.74 8.11
C ASP A 32 5.49 -21.23 8.81
N TYR A 33 6.26 -20.36 8.16
CA TYR A 33 7.51 -19.81 8.71
C TYR A 33 7.73 -18.30 8.46
N ASP A 34 6.79 -17.60 7.82
CA ASP A 34 6.89 -16.16 7.50
C ASP A 34 5.49 -15.57 7.20
N TYR A 35 5.44 -14.34 6.71
CA TYR A 35 4.23 -13.71 6.18
C TYR A 35 4.24 -13.68 4.66
N VAL A 36 3.07 -13.95 4.08
CA VAL A 36 2.83 -13.76 2.65
C VAL A 36 1.96 -12.53 2.47
N ILE A 37 2.45 -11.58 1.68
CA ILE A 37 1.80 -10.29 1.46
C ILE A 37 1.23 -10.29 0.04
N ARG A 38 -0.07 -9.98 -0.07
CA ARG A 38 -0.79 -9.95 -1.35
C ARG A 38 -1.57 -8.66 -1.47
N TRP A 39 -1.57 -8.07 -2.66
CA TRP A 39 -2.48 -6.99 -3.01
C TRP A 39 -3.89 -7.56 -3.17
N LYS A 40 -4.73 -7.40 -2.14
CA LYS A 40 -6.07 -8.00 -2.07
C LYS A 40 -7.11 -7.13 -2.80
N TYR A 41 -6.99 -5.82 -2.63
CA TYR A 41 -7.93 -4.83 -3.18
C TYR A 41 -7.16 -3.77 -3.95
N ALA A 42 -7.77 -3.24 -4.99
CA ALA A 42 -7.23 -2.14 -5.76
C ALA A 42 -8.35 -1.24 -6.25
N SER A 43 -8.07 0.04 -6.38
CA SER A 43 -8.96 1.06 -6.91
C SER A 43 -8.24 1.82 -8.02
N GLY A 44 -8.94 2.08 -9.13
CA GLY A 44 -8.35 2.71 -10.31
C GLY A 44 -7.31 1.85 -11.03
N ASN A 45 -7.32 0.52 -10.85
CA ASN A 45 -6.39 -0.41 -11.50
C ASN A 45 -6.63 -0.49 -13.03
N LEU A 46 -5.57 -0.53 -13.82
CA LEU A 46 -5.65 -0.73 -15.28
C LEU A 46 -6.01 -2.18 -15.63
N ASN A 47 -5.66 -3.12 -14.75
CA ASN A 47 -5.86 -4.55 -14.97
C ASN A 47 -5.91 -5.29 -13.63
N SER A 48 -6.21 -6.58 -13.66
CA SER A 48 -6.27 -7.41 -12.45
C SER A 48 -5.01 -8.25 -12.18
N ARG A 49 -3.88 -7.98 -12.86
CA ARG A 49 -2.63 -8.75 -12.66
C ARG A 49 -2.02 -8.53 -11.28
N TYR A 50 -2.32 -7.41 -10.62
CA TYR A 50 -1.90 -7.15 -9.24
C TYR A 50 -2.28 -8.30 -8.29
N LYS A 51 -3.40 -8.98 -8.53
CA LYS A 51 -3.88 -10.13 -7.73
C LYS A 51 -2.92 -11.33 -7.75
N ARG A 52 -2.05 -11.42 -8.76
CA ARG A 52 -1.04 -12.49 -8.92
C ARG A 52 0.26 -12.17 -8.19
N ILE A 53 0.44 -10.94 -7.73
CA ILE A 53 1.65 -10.52 -7.03
C ILE A 53 1.62 -11.09 -5.61
N VAL A 54 2.66 -11.84 -5.28
CA VAL A 54 2.89 -12.44 -3.97
C VAL A 54 4.27 -11.99 -3.51
N LEU A 55 4.33 -11.38 -2.33
CA LEU A 55 5.56 -10.84 -1.78
C LEU A 55 5.86 -11.48 -0.42
N GLN A 56 7.15 -11.72 -0.18
CA GLN A 56 7.66 -12.07 1.15
C GLN A 56 8.00 -10.79 1.93
N SER A 57 8.16 -10.92 3.24
CA SER A 57 8.64 -9.84 4.10
C SER A 57 9.97 -9.26 3.57
N GLY A 58 10.05 -7.93 3.45
CA GLY A 58 11.21 -7.23 2.91
C GLY A 58 11.38 -7.23 1.38
N ARG A 59 10.45 -7.82 0.61
CA ARG A 59 10.50 -7.83 -0.87
C ARG A 59 9.44 -6.94 -1.49
N GLY A 60 9.85 -6.08 -2.41
CA GLY A 60 8.98 -5.08 -3.05
C GLY A 60 8.42 -4.07 -2.05
N VAL A 61 7.58 -3.14 -2.54
CA VAL A 61 7.09 -2.02 -1.71
C VAL A 61 6.36 -2.51 -0.47
N ALA A 62 5.37 -3.39 -0.64
CA ALA A 62 4.57 -3.87 0.50
C ALA A 62 5.40 -4.70 1.49
N GLY A 63 6.33 -5.53 1.00
CA GLY A 63 7.24 -6.30 1.87
C GLY A 63 8.17 -5.39 2.69
N ILE A 64 8.71 -4.33 2.09
CA ILE A 64 9.59 -3.37 2.78
C ILE A 64 8.82 -2.61 3.86
N VAL A 65 7.65 -2.06 3.53
CA VAL A 65 6.80 -1.32 4.50
C VAL A 65 6.33 -2.24 5.62
N PHE A 66 5.86 -3.44 5.29
CA PHE A 66 5.43 -4.43 6.28
C PHE A 66 6.54 -4.80 7.26
N LYS A 67 7.75 -5.08 6.76
CA LYS A 67 8.90 -5.48 7.58
C LYS A 67 9.40 -4.36 8.48
N THR A 68 9.40 -3.13 7.98
CA THR A 68 10.02 -2.00 8.68
C THR A 68 9.05 -1.22 9.56
N GLY A 69 7.74 -1.31 9.29
CA GLY A 69 6.74 -0.44 9.90
C GLY A 69 6.91 1.03 9.53
N LYS A 70 7.66 1.32 8.45
CA LYS A 70 7.95 2.70 8.02
C LYS A 70 7.34 2.97 6.66
N SER A 71 6.86 4.20 6.50
CA SER A 71 6.37 4.70 5.21
C SER A 71 7.48 4.71 4.16
N PHE A 72 7.08 4.49 2.92
CA PHE A 72 7.96 4.45 1.75
C PHE A 72 7.49 5.47 0.72
N LEU A 73 8.41 6.31 0.25
CA LEU A 73 8.14 7.34 -0.74
C LEU A 73 9.06 7.15 -1.95
N LEU A 74 8.45 7.21 -3.13
CA LEU A 74 9.14 7.23 -4.41
C LEU A 74 8.48 8.29 -5.29
N SER A 75 8.99 9.51 -5.23
CA SER A 75 8.43 10.67 -5.94
C SER A 75 8.63 10.60 -7.45
N SER A 76 9.67 9.91 -7.92
CA SER A 76 9.91 9.67 -9.34
C SER A 76 10.57 8.32 -9.56
N VAL A 77 9.82 7.37 -10.11
CA VAL A 77 10.32 6.03 -10.48
C VAL A 77 11.47 6.16 -11.49
N LYS A 78 11.33 7.05 -12.48
CA LYS A 78 12.32 7.25 -13.53
C LYS A 78 13.67 7.76 -12.99
N GLU A 79 13.65 8.61 -11.99
CA GLU A 79 14.87 9.22 -11.43
C GLU A 79 15.51 8.38 -10.33
N GLN A 80 14.68 7.69 -9.53
CA GLN A 80 15.14 7.00 -8.31
C GLN A 80 15.30 5.49 -8.50
N VAL A 81 14.76 4.90 -9.57
CA VAL A 81 14.83 3.45 -9.83
C VAL A 81 15.49 3.20 -11.19
N GLN A 82 16.62 2.49 -11.17
CA GLN A 82 17.24 1.97 -12.39
C GLN A 82 16.27 1.01 -13.10
N GLN A 83 16.20 1.08 -14.44
CA GLN A 83 15.25 0.28 -15.23
C GLN A 83 15.41 -1.23 -14.98
N GLU A 84 16.64 -1.68 -14.80
CA GLU A 84 17.00 -3.05 -14.50
C GLU A 84 16.48 -3.48 -13.12
N MET A 85 16.23 -2.56 -12.19
CA MET A 85 15.73 -2.85 -10.85
C MET A 85 14.21 -2.81 -10.75
N LEU A 86 13.49 -2.42 -11.81
CA LEU A 86 12.04 -2.25 -11.80
C LEU A 86 11.29 -3.58 -11.54
N PHE A 87 11.90 -4.73 -11.86
CA PHE A 87 11.32 -6.04 -11.52
C PHE A 87 11.16 -6.27 -10.01
N ASN A 88 11.90 -5.53 -9.16
CA ASN A 88 11.73 -5.57 -7.71
C ASN A 88 10.43 -4.90 -7.25
N TYR A 89 9.78 -4.12 -8.13
CA TYR A 89 8.55 -3.37 -7.84
C TYR A 89 7.43 -3.79 -8.80
N PRO A 90 6.90 -5.02 -8.68
CA PRO A 90 5.95 -5.57 -9.65
C PRO A 90 4.64 -4.77 -9.74
N ILE A 91 4.21 -4.10 -8.65
CA ILE A 91 3.00 -3.26 -8.67
C ILE A 91 3.20 -2.00 -9.52
N VAL A 92 4.39 -1.38 -9.44
CA VAL A 92 4.76 -0.21 -10.24
C VAL A 92 4.72 -0.56 -11.72
N LYS A 93 5.32 -1.70 -12.10
CA LYS A 93 5.31 -2.18 -13.48
C LYS A 93 3.92 -2.61 -13.97
N SER A 94 3.14 -3.27 -13.13
CA SER A 94 1.80 -3.77 -13.51
C SER A 94 0.81 -2.64 -13.80
N GLU A 95 0.95 -1.52 -13.07
CA GLU A 95 0.00 -0.40 -13.08
C GLU A 95 0.55 0.88 -13.73
N ASP A 96 1.75 0.80 -14.32
CA ASP A 96 2.45 1.91 -15.00
C ASP A 96 2.62 3.17 -14.11
N LEU A 97 2.93 2.95 -12.83
CA LEU A 97 3.07 4.03 -11.86
C LEU A 97 4.40 4.76 -12.06
N GLN A 98 4.35 6.09 -12.03
CA GLN A 98 5.51 6.98 -12.13
C GLN A 98 5.94 7.53 -10.77
N SER A 99 5.04 7.53 -9.79
CA SER A 99 5.33 7.87 -8.39
C SER A 99 4.43 7.10 -7.45
N ILE A 100 4.92 6.78 -6.26
CA ILE A 100 4.18 6.04 -5.23
C ILE A 100 4.50 6.53 -3.81
N GLY A 101 3.51 6.43 -2.94
CA GLY A 101 3.65 6.48 -1.49
C GLY A 101 2.98 5.24 -0.89
N ALA A 102 3.61 4.63 0.11
CA ALA A 102 3.05 3.49 0.80
C ALA A 102 3.26 3.61 2.31
N VAL A 103 2.23 3.27 3.08
CA VAL A 103 2.21 3.44 4.54
C VAL A 103 1.78 2.14 5.22
N PRO A 104 2.29 1.83 6.42
CA PRO A 104 1.88 0.66 7.17
C PRO A 104 0.45 0.82 7.69
N LEU A 105 -0.33 -0.26 7.67
CA LEU A 105 -1.60 -0.36 8.36
C LEU A 105 -1.42 -1.19 9.62
N TRP A 106 -1.70 -0.57 10.76
CA TRP A 106 -1.54 -1.18 12.07
C TRP A 106 -2.84 -1.84 12.55
N ASN A 107 -2.69 -2.98 13.21
CA ASN A 107 -3.74 -3.61 13.99
C ASN A 107 -3.12 -4.17 15.27
N ASP A 108 -3.52 -3.61 16.41
CA ASP A 108 -3.03 -4.01 17.74
C ASP A 108 -1.50 -4.17 17.83
N ALA A 109 -0.77 -3.08 17.53
CA ALA A 109 0.70 -3.02 17.59
C ALA A 109 1.46 -3.85 16.53
N ARG A 110 0.76 -4.47 15.59
CA ARG A 110 1.39 -5.19 14.48
C ARG A 110 1.02 -4.54 13.17
N VAL A 111 1.97 -4.45 12.25
CA VAL A 111 1.65 -4.11 10.87
C VAL A 111 0.87 -5.29 10.30
N ALA A 112 -0.37 -5.06 9.88
CA ALA A 112 -1.28 -6.06 9.33
C ALA A 112 -1.41 -5.95 7.80
N GLY A 113 -1.04 -4.79 7.25
CA GLY A 113 -1.14 -4.51 5.84
C GLY A 113 -0.37 -3.27 5.42
N VAL A 114 -0.54 -2.91 4.15
CA VAL A 114 0.08 -1.73 3.53
C VAL A 114 -0.96 -1.06 2.63
N LEU A 115 -1.14 0.24 2.82
CA LEU A 115 -1.88 1.09 1.91
C LEU A 115 -0.89 1.76 0.95
N LEU A 116 -1.13 1.66 -0.35
CA LEU A 116 -0.31 2.30 -1.38
C LEU A 116 -1.17 3.21 -2.24
N GLY A 117 -0.73 4.45 -2.44
CA GLY A 117 -1.26 5.39 -3.42
C GLY A 117 -0.21 5.72 -4.48
N GLY A 118 -0.62 5.92 -5.73
CA GLY A 118 0.31 6.26 -6.81
C GLY A 118 -0.32 7.01 -7.97
N PHE A 119 0.54 7.63 -8.78
CA PHE A 119 0.20 8.37 -9.99
C PHE A 119 0.90 7.78 -11.22
N ARG A 120 0.24 7.88 -12.38
CA ARG A 120 0.77 7.45 -13.69
C ARG A 120 1.26 8.62 -14.55
N GLY A 121 0.80 9.83 -14.24
CA GLY A 121 1.10 11.03 -15.01
C GLY A 121 2.26 11.87 -14.46
N ILE A 122 2.16 13.18 -14.68
CA ILE A 122 3.15 14.17 -14.25
C ILE A 122 3.07 14.42 -12.73
N GLN A 123 1.92 14.14 -12.10
CA GLN A 123 1.76 14.28 -10.66
C GLN A 123 2.68 13.32 -9.91
N GLN A 124 3.29 13.83 -8.85
CA GLN A 124 4.24 13.09 -8.03
C GLN A 124 3.75 13.02 -6.59
N VAL A 125 3.84 11.82 -6.01
CA VAL A 125 3.65 11.68 -4.56
C VAL A 125 4.75 12.46 -3.86
N ASN A 126 4.33 13.35 -2.97
CA ASN A 126 5.21 14.17 -2.16
C ASN A 126 4.99 13.90 -0.66
N GLU A 127 5.80 14.54 0.18
CA GLU A 127 5.77 14.38 1.64
C GLU A 127 4.44 14.79 2.28
N MET A 128 3.71 15.75 1.71
CA MET A 128 2.41 16.15 2.23
C MET A 128 1.37 15.07 1.96
N MET A 129 1.32 14.57 0.72
CA MET A 129 0.43 13.47 0.34
C MET A 129 0.74 12.19 1.14
N LEU A 130 2.02 11.90 1.41
CA LEU A 130 2.40 10.77 2.24
C LEU A 130 1.86 10.92 3.67
N ARG A 131 1.93 12.12 4.26
CA ARG A 131 1.34 12.40 5.59
C ARG A 131 -0.18 12.25 5.59
N ASP A 132 -0.85 12.69 4.53
CA ASP A 132 -2.31 12.51 4.40
C ASP A 132 -2.69 11.02 4.30
N LEU A 133 -1.86 10.23 3.62
CA LEU A 133 -1.99 8.79 3.55
C LEU A 133 -1.77 8.13 4.93
N GLU A 134 -0.76 8.56 5.69
CA GLU A 134 -0.51 8.12 7.07
C GLU A 134 -1.68 8.46 8.01
N ASN A 135 -2.21 9.68 7.91
CA ASN A 135 -3.35 10.14 8.69
C ASN A 135 -4.61 9.32 8.38
N THR A 136 -4.79 8.93 7.12
CA THR A 136 -5.86 8.02 6.70
C THR A 136 -5.66 6.64 7.31
N ALA A 137 -4.47 6.06 7.17
CA ALA A 137 -4.14 4.74 7.73
C ALA A 137 -4.34 4.67 9.26
N ARG A 138 -4.05 5.76 9.99
CA ARG A 138 -4.24 5.87 11.45
C ARG A 138 -5.71 5.86 11.89
N LYS A 139 -6.64 6.24 11.02
CA LYS A 139 -8.09 6.16 11.31
C LYS A 139 -8.61 4.73 11.27
N GLY A 140 -7.81 3.81 10.73
CA GLY A 140 -8.21 2.46 10.42
C GLY A 140 -8.77 2.34 9.01
N ILE A 141 -8.74 1.11 8.49
CA ILE A 141 -9.37 0.73 7.23
C ILE A 141 -10.02 -0.63 7.46
N GLY A 142 -11.33 -0.68 7.28
CA GLY A 142 -12.11 -1.86 7.57
C GLY A 142 -12.01 -2.33 9.02
N ASP A 143 -11.59 -3.58 9.25
CA ASP A 143 -11.39 -4.13 10.59
C ASP A 143 -10.04 -3.73 11.21
N LEU A 144 -9.14 -3.13 10.44
CA LEU A 144 -7.83 -2.70 10.93
C LEU A 144 -8.00 -1.40 11.71
N ASN A 145 -7.74 -1.44 13.01
CA ASN A 145 -8.05 -0.31 13.90
C ASN A 145 -7.07 0.87 13.82
N GLY A 146 -5.99 0.76 13.05
CA GLY A 146 -5.00 1.82 12.84
C GLY A 146 -4.12 2.10 14.06
N LYS A 147 -4.27 1.38 15.17
CA LYS A 147 -3.55 1.64 16.43
C LYS A 147 -2.14 1.07 16.39
N GLU A 148 -1.18 1.97 16.26
CA GLU A 148 0.19 1.76 16.65
C GLU A 148 0.29 1.87 18.18
N LEU A 149 0.93 0.91 18.85
CA LEU A 149 1.06 0.92 20.31
C LEU A 149 2.13 1.96 20.67
N LEU A 150 1.68 3.18 20.95
CA LEU A 150 2.51 4.21 21.57
C LEU A 150 2.75 3.75 23.00
N LEU A 151 3.95 3.24 23.28
CA LEU A 151 4.45 3.12 24.65
C LEU A 151 4.54 4.56 25.19
N SER A 152 3.51 4.95 25.95
CA SER A 152 3.46 6.15 26.78
C SER A 152 4.49 6.10 27.89
#